data_AF-A0A562IQS6-F1
#
_entry.id   AF-A0A562IQS6-F1
#
_cell.length_a   1.000
_cell.length_b   1.000
_cell.length_c   1.000
_cell.angle_alpha   90.00
_cell.angle_beta   90.00
_cell.angle_gamma   90.00
#
_symmetry.space_group_name_H-M   'P 1'
#
loop_
_entity.id
_entity.type
_entity.pdbx_description
1 polymer ?
#
loop_
_entity_poly.entity_id
_entity_poly.type
_entity_poly.pdbx_seq_one_letter_code
_entity_poly.pdbx_strand_id
1 'polypeptide(L)'
;MAGALVALAALGTGACGGANSPFVASWTRDGVPVDRDELDLYRGEGHCDWESALFLHVSWPPGSGARRQFVRDPDGVVSPALAAAFDGDVSPPDDTVDTGFGTEDGVRLELPPGDDPSEVYLVAPAGAVEAWPLAEPPVGCD
;
A
#
# COMPACT_ATOMS: atom_id res chain seq x y z
N MET A 1 15.91 -57.60 -7.66
CA MET A 1 16.12 -56.64 -8.77
C MET A 1 14.76 -56.29 -9.35
N ALA A 2 14.53 -55.00 -9.61
CA ALA A 2 13.30 -54.36 -10.13
C ALA A 2 12.07 -54.42 -9.19
N GLY A 3 11.40 -53.35 -8.80
CA GLY A 3 11.45 -51.93 -9.20
C GLY A 3 10.09 -51.48 -9.76
N ALA A 4 9.68 -50.26 -9.38
CA ALA A 4 8.62 -49.42 -9.96
C ALA A 4 7.15 -49.67 -9.52
N LEU A 5 6.31 -48.67 -9.27
CA LEU A 5 6.47 -47.23 -9.01
C LEU A 5 5.09 -46.74 -8.52
N VAL A 6 5.08 -45.97 -7.44
CA VAL A 6 3.89 -45.25 -6.94
C VAL A 6 3.71 -44.01 -7.82
N ALA A 7 2.50 -43.78 -8.32
CA ALA A 7 2.12 -42.51 -8.94
C ALA A 7 0.89 -41.93 -8.22
N LEU A 8 1.14 -41.21 -7.12
CA LEU A 8 0.18 -40.26 -6.58
C LEU A 8 0.28 -38.98 -7.41
N ALA A 9 -0.73 -38.73 -8.23
CA ALA A 9 -0.90 -37.44 -8.89
C ALA A 9 -1.38 -36.42 -7.84
N ALA A 10 -0.45 -35.62 -7.32
CA ALA A 10 -0.78 -34.41 -6.58
C ALA A 10 -1.16 -33.33 -7.61
N LEU A 11 -2.45 -33.02 -7.71
CA LEU A 11 -2.93 -31.81 -8.37
C LEU A 11 -2.47 -30.62 -7.53
N GLY A 12 -1.33 -30.04 -7.90
CA GLY A 12 -0.87 -28.78 -7.35
C GLY A 12 -1.86 -27.68 -7.74
N THR A 13 -2.60 -27.18 -6.77
CA THR A 13 -3.26 -25.89 -6.89
C THR A 13 -2.17 -24.84 -7.05
N GLY A 14 -1.95 -24.37 -8.28
CA GLY A 14 -1.19 -23.16 -8.54
C GLY A 14 -1.94 -21.98 -7.97
N ALA A 15 -1.77 -21.73 -6.67
CA ALA A 15 -1.97 -20.40 -6.14
C ALA A 15 -0.86 -19.53 -6.76
N CYS A 16 -1.24 -18.55 -7.57
CA CYS A 16 -0.32 -17.48 -7.99
C CYS A 16 0.09 -16.70 -6.73
N GLY A 17 1.07 -17.24 -6.00
CA GLY A 17 1.69 -16.61 -4.85
C GLY A 17 2.69 -15.56 -5.32
N GLY A 18 2.19 -14.40 -5.74
CA GLY A 18 3.00 -13.18 -5.74
C GLY A 18 3.04 -12.69 -4.29
N ALA A 19 4.24 -12.57 -3.72
CA ALA A 19 4.47 -12.20 -2.33
C ALA A 19 3.51 -11.11 -1.84
N ASN A 20 2.62 -11.48 -0.90
CA ASN A 20 1.74 -10.55 -0.20
C ASN A 20 2.61 -9.48 0.46
N SER A 21 2.64 -8.28 -0.12
CA SER A 21 3.05 -7.11 0.65
C SER A 21 2.04 -6.97 1.79
N PRO A 22 2.44 -6.79 3.05
CA PRO A 22 1.48 -6.62 4.16
C PRO A 22 0.55 -5.42 3.93
N PHE A 23 0.90 -4.53 2.99
CA PHE A 23 0.11 -3.36 2.63
C PHE A 23 -0.96 -3.64 1.54
N VAL A 24 -0.77 -4.66 0.69
CA VAL A 24 -1.74 -5.04 -0.36
C VAL A 24 -2.73 -6.03 0.25
N ALA A 25 -3.52 -5.52 1.19
CA ALA A 25 -4.50 -6.27 1.97
C ALA A 25 -5.92 -5.77 1.68
N SER A 26 -6.91 -6.49 2.22
CA SER A 26 -8.30 -6.01 2.25
C SER A 26 -8.41 -4.85 3.23
N TRP A 27 -8.82 -3.69 2.74
CA TRP A 27 -9.04 -2.50 3.54
C TRP A 27 -10.49 -2.41 4.02
N THR A 28 -10.64 -1.96 5.26
CA THR A 28 -11.92 -1.60 5.86
C THR A 28 -11.88 -0.15 6.31
N ARG A 29 -13.06 0.46 6.44
CA ARG A 29 -13.27 1.73 7.11
C ARG A 29 -14.27 1.52 8.22
N ASP A 30 -13.87 1.75 9.46
CA ASP A 30 -14.71 1.52 10.64
C ASP A 30 -15.30 0.09 10.68
N GLY A 31 -14.52 -0.89 10.20
CA GLY A 31 -14.90 -2.31 10.11
C GLY A 31 -15.78 -2.69 8.91
N VAL A 32 -16.07 -1.76 8.00
CA VAL A 32 -16.82 -2.02 6.76
C VAL A 32 -15.86 -2.14 5.58
N PRO A 33 -15.96 -3.16 4.71
CA PRO A 33 -15.11 -3.27 3.52
C PRO A 33 -15.22 -2.03 2.63
N VAL A 34 -14.06 -1.58 2.13
CA VAL A 34 -13.94 -0.37 1.31
C VAL A 34 -13.92 -0.73 -0.17
N ASP A 35 -14.58 0.07 -1.00
CA ASP A 35 -14.52 -0.06 -2.45
C ASP A 35 -13.16 0.44 -2.99
N ARG A 36 -12.65 -0.17 -4.06
CA ARG A 36 -11.38 0.24 -4.67
C ARG A 36 -11.39 1.66 -5.22
N ASP A 37 -12.55 2.24 -5.51
CA ASP A 37 -12.65 3.64 -5.92
C ASP A 37 -12.43 4.60 -4.73
N GLU A 38 -12.72 4.16 -3.51
CA GLU A 38 -12.49 4.93 -2.29
C GLU A 38 -11.04 4.82 -1.82
N LEU A 39 -10.50 3.60 -1.76
CA LEU A 39 -9.10 3.32 -1.42
C LEU A 39 -8.60 2.11 -2.20
N ASP A 40 -7.46 2.25 -2.89
CA ASP A 40 -6.75 1.12 -3.49
C ASP A 40 -5.27 1.24 -3.19
N LEU A 41 -4.65 0.10 -2.87
CA LEU A 41 -3.22 0.02 -2.64
C LEU A 41 -2.65 -1.12 -3.47
N TYR A 42 -1.74 -0.78 -4.36
CA TYR A 42 -1.21 -1.72 -5.33
C TYR A 42 0.30 -1.55 -5.51
N ARG A 43 0.94 -2.61 -6.00
CA ARG A 43 2.37 -2.62 -6.33
C ARG A 43 2.59 -2.02 -7.72
N GLY A 44 3.70 -1.31 -7.90
CA GLY A 44 4.12 -0.84 -9.21
C GLY A 44 4.29 -1.94 -10.25
N GLU A 45 4.15 -1.57 -11.52
CA GLU A 45 4.22 -2.52 -12.63
C GLU A 45 5.65 -2.82 -13.06
N GLY A 46 5.91 -4.11 -13.35
CA GLY A 46 7.26 -4.55 -13.72
C GLY A 46 7.70 -4.18 -15.13
N HIS A 47 6.79 -3.79 -16.01
CA HIS A 47 7.18 -3.28 -17.33
C HIS A 47 7.88 -1.89 -17.23
N CYS A 48 7.79 -1.25 -16.06
CA CYS A 48 8.49 -0.01 -15.71
C CYS A 48 9.62 -0.21 -14.70
N ASP A 49 9.92 -1.45 -14.32
CA ASP A 49 10.85 -1.78 -13.23
C ASP A 49 10.44 -1.12 -11.88
N TRP A 50 9.13 -0.96 -11.63
CA TRP A 50 8.57 -0.29 -10.44
C TRP A 50 8.11 -1.26 -9.33
N GLU A 51 8.48 -2.54 -9.40
CA GLU A 51 7.92 -3.55 -8.50
C GLU A 51 8.27 -3.32 -7.02
N SER A 52 9.30 -2.54 -6.70
CA SER A 52 9.62 -2.18 -5.31
C SER A 52 8.76 -1.06 -4.74
N ALA A 53 8.07 -0.29 -5.59
CA ALA A 53 7.20 0.80 -5.17
C ALA A 53 5.77 0.34 -4.88
N LEU A 54 5.10 1.04 -3.96
CA LEU A 54 3.67 0.91 -3.71
C LEU A 54 2.96 2.23 -3.99
N PHE A 55 1.76 2.13 -4.53
CA PHE A 55 0.90 3.24 -4.85
C PHE A 55 -0.36 3.11 -4.01
N LEU A 56 -0.63 4.11 -3.19
CA LEU A 56 -1.86 4.26 -2.45
C LEU A 56 -2.69 5.33 -3.13
N HIS A 57 -3.86 4.95 -3.64
CA HIS A 57 -4.84 5.90 -4.10
C HIS A 57 -5.98 6.03 -3.11
N VAL A 58 -6.34 7.26 -2.74
CA VAL A 58 -7.45 7.55 -1.82
C VAL A 58 -8.33 8.64 -2.41
N SER A 59 -9.65 8.44 -2.37
CA SER A 59 -10.63 9.49 -2.63
C SER A 59 -10.50 10.64 -1.62
N TRP A 60 -10.52 11.90 -2.08
CA TRP A 60 -10.29 13.06 -1.24
C TRP A 60 -11.42 14.12 -1.23
N PRO A 61 -11.88 14.56 -0.05
CA PRO A 61 -11.55 14.05 1.30
C PRO A 61 -11.91 12.56 1.47
N PRO A 62 -11.25 11.81 2.38
CA PRO A 62 -11.45 10.36 2.55
C PRO A 62 -12.91 9.90 2.40
N GLY A 63 -13.21 9.13 1.35
CA GLY A 63 -14.55 8.61 1.04
C GLY A 63 -15.38 9.48 0.09
N SER A 64 -14.81 10.53 -0.52
CA SER A 64 -15.51 11.43 -1.43
C SER A 64 -14.55 12.10 -2.41
N GLY A 65 -15.06 12.67 -3.50
CA GLY A 65 -14.28 13.59 -4.34
C GLY A 65 -13.23 12.94 -5.24
N ALA A 66 -12.14 13.68 -5.51
CA ALA A 66 -11.12 13.32 -6.48
C ALA A 66 -10.03 12.44 -5.86
N ARG A 67 -9.41 11.59 -6.67
CA ARG A 67 -8.41 10.62 -6.21
C ARG A 67 -7.04 11.28 -6.05
N ARG A 68 -6.45 11.16 -4.86
CA ARG A 68 -5.04 11.49 -4.58
C ARG A 68 -4.19 10.24 -4.60
N GLN A 69 -2.93 10.37 -5.00
CA GLN A 69 -1.96 9.28 -5.03
C GLN A 69 -0.81 9.58 -4.08
N PHE A 70 -0.54 8.67 -3.15
CA PHE A 70 0.62 8.68 -2.27
C PHE A 70 1.50 7.49 -2.63
N VAL A 71 2.82 7.65 -2.55
CA VAL A 71 3.76 6.67 -3.09
C VAL A 71 4.81 6.29 -2.06
N ARG A 72 4.98 4.99 -1.85
CA ARG A 72 6.13 4.40 -1.18
C ARG A 72 7.18 4.03 -2.20
N ASP A 73 8.25 4.82 -2.31
CA ASP A 73 9.33 4.58 -3.27
C ASP A 73 10.72 4.67 -2.61
N PRO A 74 11.06 3.76 -1.67
CA PRO A 74 12.34 3.84 -0.94
C PRO A 74 13.57 3.66 -1.83
N ASP A 75 13.42 2.99 -2.98
CA ASP A 75 14.51 2.68 -3.90
C ASP A 75 14.62 3.71 -5.05
N GLY A 76 13.70 4.68 -5.13
CA GLY A 76 13.70 5.71 -6.17
C GLY A 76 13.44 5.19 -7.59
N VAL A 77 12.72 4.08 -7.72
CA VAL A 77 12.40 3.48 -9.03
C VAL A 77 11.34 4.29 -9.78
N VAL A 78 10.46 4.98 -9.05
CA VAL A 78 9.42 5.85 -9.63
C VAL A 78 9.95 7.27 -9.83
N SER A 79 10.53 7.87 -8.79
CA SER A 79 11.06 9.23 -8.83
C SER A 79 12.05 9.49 -7.70
N PRO A 80 13.24 10.06 -7.98
CA PRO A 80 14.17 10.50 -6.96
C PRO A 80 13.57 11.51 -5.96
N ALA A 81 12.59 12.32 -6.40
CA ALA A 81 11.94 13.29 -5.52
C ALA A 81 10.98 12.63 -4.53
N LEU A 82 10.24 11.60 -4.97
CA LEU A 82 9.35 10.82 -4.09
C LEU A 82 10.18 10.01 -3.10
N ALA A 83 11.28 9.39 -3.55
CA ALA A 83 12.19 8.67 -2.67
C ALA A 83 12.82 9.56 -1.60
N ALA A 84 13.20 10.79 -1.95
CA ALA A 84 13.75 11.75 -1.01
C ALA A 84 12.72 12.27 0.02
N ALA A 85 11.43 12.25 -0.33
CA ALA A 85 10.35 12.68 0.55
C ALA A 85 9.74 11.54 1.37
N PHE A 86 9.95 10.29 0.98
CA PHE A 86 9.56 9.11 1.75
C PHE A 86 10.39 8.99 3.03
N ASP A 87 9.72 8.75 4.15
CA ASP A 87 10.35 8.40 5.43
C ASP A 87 9.82 7.05 5.91
N GLY A 88 10.70 6.07 6.08
CA GLY A 88 10.32 4.71 6.46
C GLY A 88 10.24 4.47 7.97
N ASP A 89 10.64 5.45 8.79
CA ASP A 89 10.65 5.33 10.25
C ASP A 89 10.44 6.70 10.89
N VAL A 90 9.22 7.21 10.76
CA VAL A 90 8.84 8.52 11.28
C VAL A 90 8.21 8.39 12.68
N SER A 91 8.42 9.40 13.52
CA SER A 91 7.54 9.66 14.67
C SER A 91 6.51 10.69 14.22
N PRO A 92 5.28 10.28 13.87
CA PRO A 92 4.28 11.22 13.36
C PRO A 92 3.88 12.23 14.45
N PRO A 93 3.29 13.38 14.07
CA PRO A 93 2.74 14.34 15.03
C PRO A 93 1.74 13.67 16.00
N ASP A 94 1.68 14.16 17.26
CA ASP A 94 0.74 13.62 18.26
C ASP A 94 -0.74 13.86 17.91
N ASP A 95 -1.00 14.75 16.95
CA ASP A 95 -2.33 15.18 16.49
C ASP A 95 -2.69 14.64 15.10
N THR A 96 -2.12 13.48 14.71
CA THR A 96 -2.62 12.76 13.53
C THR A 96 -4.10 12.42 13.66
N VAL A 97 -4.78 12.41 12.52
CA VAL A 97 -6.19 12.10 12.42
C VAL A 97 -6.36 10.68 11.89
N ASP A 98 -6.96 9.81 12.71
CA ASP A 98 -7.39 8.48 12.28
C ASP A 98 -8.51 8.62 11.23
N THR A 99 -8.33 8.03 10.07
CA THR A 99 -9.33 8.07 8.98
C THR A 99 -10.41 6.99 9.12
N GLY A 100 -10.21 6.06 10.05
CA GLY A 100 -10.98 4.82 10.19
C GLY A 100 -10.52 3.72 9.24
N PHE A 101 -9.58 4.00 8.33
CA PHE A 101 -9.09 3.00 7.37
C PHE A 101 -8.06 2.08 8.02
N GLY A 102 -8.26 0.77 7.86
CA GLY A 102 -7.28 -0.21 8.28
C GLY A 102 -7.45 -1.60 7.66
N THR A 103 -6.44 -2.42 7.85
CA THR A 103 -6.39 -3.81 7.38
C THR A 103 -6.64 -4.78 8.55
N GLU A 104 -6.99 -6.03 8.23
CA GLU A 104 -7.14 -7.08 9.26
C GLU A 104 -5.83 -7.36 10.02
N ASP A 105 -4.69 -7.12 9.36
CA ASP A 105 -3.36 -7.25 9.97
C ASP A 105 -3.03 -6.11 10.92
N GLY A 106 -3.89 -5.08 11.02
CA GLY A 106 -3.77 -3.96 11.96
C GLY A 106 -2.96 -2.77 11.44
N VAL A 107 -2.72 -2.70 10.13
CA VAL A 107 -2.21 -1.47 9.50
C VAL A 107 -3.32 -0.43 9.49
N ARG A 108 -2.99 0.82 9.81
CA ARG A 108 -3.91 1.96 9.78
C ARG A 108 -3.38 3.07 8.89
N LEU A 109 -4.28 3.79 8.24
CA LEU A 109 -3.97 5.02 7.52
C LEU A 109 -4.35 6.21 8.40
N GLU A 110 -3.40 7.09 8.66
CA GLU A 110 -3.60 8.32 9.42
C GLU A 110 -3.16 9.53 8.59
N LEU A 111 -3.70 10.70 8.91
CA LEU A 111 -3.41 11.96 8.22
C LEU A 111 -2.70 12.94 9.15
N PRO A 112 -1.81 13.80 8.64
CA PRO A 112 -1.42 14.99 9.38
C PRO A 112 -2.65 15.91 9.58
N PRO A 113 -2.60 16.83 10.57
CA PRO A 113 -3.69 17.77 10.80
C PRO A 113 -3.90 18.71 9.59
N GLY A 114 -5.16 18.94 9.22
CA GLY A 114 -5.57 19.83 8.12
C GLY A 114 -6.26 19.12 6.96
N ASP A 115 -6.69 19.89 5.95
CA ASP A 115 -7.54 19.40 4.85
C ASP A 115 -6.77 19.07 3.56
N ASP A 116 -5.50 19.45 3.47
CA ASP A 116 -4.68 19.35 2.25
C ASP A 116 -3.27 18.80 2.54
N PRO A 117 -3.16 17.51 2.87
CA PRO A 117 -1.90 16.93 3.27
C PRO A 117 -0.99 16.65 2.07
N SER A 118 0.31 16.89 2.25
CA SER A 118 1.37 16.51 1.30
C SER A 118 1.91 15.09 1.53
N GLU A 119 1.45 14.40 2.57
CA GLU A 119 1.85 13.05 2.93
C GLU A 119 0.76 12.37 3.76
N VAL A 120 0.85 11.05 3.88
CA VAL A 120 0.02 10.25 4.80
C VAL A 120 0.88 9.32 5.63
N TYR A 121 0.35 8.86 6.75
CA TYR A 121 1.05 7.94 7.64
C TYR A 121 0.44 6.54 7.58
N LEU A 122 1.28 5.54 7.31
CA LEU A 122 0.91 4.14 7.41
C LEU A 122 1.45 3.59 8.73
N VAL A 123 0.56 3.32 9.67
CA VAL A 123 0.89 2.87 11.03
C VAL A 123 0.75 1.37 11.10
N ALA A 124 1.86 0.66 11.29
CA ALA A 124 1.88 -0.79 11.49
C ALA A 124 1.46 -1.16 12.93
N PRO A 125 1.00 -2.40 13.18
CA PRO A 125 0.52 -2.84 14.50
C PRO A 125 1.55 -2.72 15.63
N ALA A 126 2.83 -2.84 15.29
CA ALA A 126 3.94 -2.73 16.24
C ALA A 126 4.38 -1.27 16.50
N GLY A 127 3.69 -0.29 15.91
CA GLY A 127 3.96 1.13 16.07
C GLY A 127 4.98 1.72 15.09
N ALA A 128 5.54 0.92 14.17
CA ALA A 128 6.34 1.47 13.08
C ALA A 128 5.45 2.32 12.16
N VAL A 129 5.92 3.50 11.77
CA VAL A 129 5.17 4.43 10.93
C VAL A 129 6.00 4.81 9.72
N GLU A 130 5.41 4.71 8.54
CA GLU A 130 5.97 5.24 7.31
C GLU A 130 5.21 6.51 6.88
N ALA A 131 5.92 7.55 6.46
CA ALA A 131 5.36 8.72 5.80
C ALA A 131 5.44 8.57 4.28
N TRP A 132 4.30 8.54 3.62
CA TRP A 132 4.20 8.34 2.17
C TRP A 132 3.87 9.68 1.50
N PRO A 133 4.77 10.25 0.68
CA PRO A 133 4.55 11.55 0.05
C PRO A 133 3.45 11.48 -1.02
N LEU A 134 2.79 12.62 -1.20
CA LEU A 134 1.84 12.86 -2.28
C LEU A 134 2.58 12.96 -3.63
N ALA A 135 2.08 12.25 -4.63
CA ALA A 135 2.50 12.39 -6.01
C ALA A 135 1.67 13.47 -6.71
N GLU A 136 2.30 14.63 -6.95
CA GLU A 136 1.72 15.73 -7.72
C GLU A 136 2.64 16.16 -8.87
N PRO A 137 2.22 15.95 -10.14
CA PRO A 137 1.01 15.24 -10.57
C PRO A 137 1.05 13.73 -10.24
N PRO A 138 -0.10 13.02 -10.28
CA PRO A 138 -0.10 11.57 -10.17
C PRO A 138 0.81 10.93 -11.22
N VAL A 139 1.56 9.93 -10.80
CA VAL A 139 2.48 9.16 -11.62
C VAL A 139 1.81 7.88 -12.10
N GLY A 140 2.00 7.59 -13.39
CA GLY A 140 1.59 6.36 -14.03
C GLY A 140 2.61 5.95 -15.08
N CYS A 141 2.50 4.71 -15.53
CA CYS A 141 3.23 4.19 -16.67
C CYS A 141 2.30 4.05 -17.88
N ASP A 142 2.84 4.36 -19.06
CA ASP A 142 2.17 4.23 -20.36
C ASP A 142 2.74 3.06 -21.18
#